data_AF-A0A0F9M2B7-F1
#
_entry.id   AF-A0A0F9M2B7-F1
#
_cell.length_a   1.000
_cell.length_b   1.000
_cell.length_c   1.000
_cell.angle_alpha   90.00
_cell.angle_beta   90.00
_cell.angle_gamma   90.00
#
_symmetry.space_group_name_H-M   'P 1'
#
loop_
_entity.id
_entity.type
_entity.pdbx_description
1 polymer ?
#
loop_
_entity_poly.entity_id
_entity_poly.type
_entity_poly.pdbx_seq_one_letter_code
_entity_poly.pdbx_strand_id
1 'polypeptide(L)' 'MASEYLDFRLTRDTGKTQVYSVDSRNHGDQLGVIKWYGAWRQYVMETRAGIVWNNGCLRDVTEFIEGLMRERRARSGEAS' A
#
# COMPACT_ATOMS: atom_id res chain seq x y z
N MET A 1 10.60 3.58 -2.48
CA MET A 1 10.60 4.43 -3.70
C MET A 1 9.81 5.68 -3.42
N ALA A 2 10.16 6.80 -4.06
CA ALA A 2 9.38 8.02 -3.97
C ALA A 2 8.42 8.08 -5.17
N SER A 3 7.11 8.10 -4.92
CA SER A 3 6.11 8.42 -5.95
C SER A 3 6.10 9.93 -6.20
N GLU A 4 5.79 10.35 -7.42
CA GLU A 4 5.65 11.78 -7.75
C GLU A 4 4.42 12.38 -7.06
N TYR A 5 3.31 11.64 -7.00
CA TYR A 5 2.00 12.16 -6.59
C TYR A 5 1.46 11.57 -5.28
N LEU A 6 2.00 10.44 -4.83
CA LEU A 6 1.47 9.71 -3.68
C LEU A 6 2.45 9.74 -2.51
N ASP A 7 1.91 9.87 -1.31
CA ASP A 7 2.61 9.58 -0.07
C ASP A 7 2.04 8.33 0.59
N PHE A 8 2.92 7.45 1.06
CA PHE A 8 2.56 6.18 1.68
C PHE A 8 2.99 6.21 3.14
N ARG A 9 2.05 6.49 4.06
CA ARG A 9 2.38 6.69 5.48
C ARG A 9 1.92 5.51 6.32
N LEU A 10 2.83 4.93 7.10
CA LEU A 10 2.49 3.86 8.03
C LEU A 10 1.56 4.40 9.11
N THR A 11 0.37 3.83 9.21
CA THR A 11 -0.65 4.23 10.20
C THR A 11 -0.84 3.19 11.30
N ARG A 12 -0.54 1.91 11.01
CA ARG A 12 -0.61 0.83 11.99
C ARG A 12 0.38 -0.28 11.66
N ASP A 13 1.02 -0.83 12.68
CA ASP A 13 1.86 -2.02 12.57
C ASP A 13 1.48 -3.01 13.68
N THR A 14 1.25 -4.28 13.32
CA THR A 14 0.94 -5.36 14.27
C THR A 14 2.12 -6.34 14.44
N GLY A 15 3.28 -6.03 13.87
CA GLY A 15 4.43 -6.92 13.75
C GLY A 15 4.28 -7.99 12.66
N LYS A 16 3.04 -8.41 12.37
CA LYS A 16 2.73 -9.34 11.27
C LYS A 16 2.32 -8.59 10.00
N THR A 17 1.45 -7.60 10.14
CA THR A 17 0.86 -6.87 9.02
C THR A 17 0.85 -5.39 9.30
N GLN A 18 1.06 -4.60 8.26
CA GLN A 18 1.06 -3.15 8.34
C GLN A 18 -0.18 -2.56 7.67
N VAL A 19 -0.49 -1.31 7.97
CA VAL A 19 -1.53 -0.53 7.29
C VAL A 19 -0.93 0.81 6.93
N TYR A 20 -1.05 1.19 5.67
CA TYR A 20 -0.54 2.46 5.15
C TYR A 20 -1.71 3.32 4.66
N SER A 21 -1.72 4.61 5.00
CA SER A 21 -2.53 5.57 4.26
C SER A 21 -1.86 5.88 2.93
N VAL A 22 -2.67 6.08 1.90
CA VAL A 22 -2.23 6.62 0.62
C VAL A 22 -2.83 8.00 0.49
N ASP A 23 -1.95 9.01 0.50
CA ASP A 23 -2.33 10.41 0.55
C ASP A 23 -1.83 11.14 -0.71
N SER A 24 -2.58 12.12 -1.19
CA SER A 24 -2.13 13.00 -2.27
C SER A 24 -1.00 13.90 -1.76
N ARG A 25 0.14 13.92 -2.46
CA ARG A 25 1.22 14.86 -2.14
C ARG A 25 0.85 16.31 -2.39
N ASN A 26 0.00 16.56 -3.39
CA ASN A 26 -0.35 17.91 -3.82
C ASN A 26 -1.41 18.55 -2.92
N HIS A 27 -2.37 17.76 -2.44
CA HIS A 27 -3.52 18.28 -1.69
C HIS A 27 -3.56 17.80 -0.23
N GLY A 28 -2.76 16.80 0.14
CA GLY A 28 -2.76 16.20 1.48
C GLY A 28 -3.97 15.30 1.77
N ASP A 29 -4.89 15.16 0.82
CA ASP A 29 -6.10 14.35 0.97
C ASP A 29 -5.80 12.85 1.00
N GLN A 30 -6.46 12.14 1.92
CA GLN A 30 -6.38 10.68 1.98
C GLN A 30 -7.20 10.06 0.84
N LEU A 31 -6.52 9.35 -0.06
CA LEU A 31 -7.11 8.70 -1.23
C LEU A 31 -7.57 7.27 -0.96
N GLY A 32 -6.99 6.65 0.07
CA GLY A 32 -7.35 5.30 0.52
C GLY A 32 -6.35 4.73 1.50
N VAL A 33 -6.39 3.40 1.66
CA VAL A 33 -5.50 2.66 2.55
C VAL A 33 -5.01 1.37 1.90
N ILE A 34 -3.74 1.05 2.12
CA ILE A 34 -3.17 -0.24 1.79
C ILE A 34 -3.12 -1.09 3.05
N LYS A 35 -3.75 -2.26 3.03
CA LYS A 35 -3.79 -3.18 4.18
C LYS A 35 -3.77 -4.64 3.74
N TRP A 36 -3.37 -5.52 4.67
CA TRP A 36 -3.45 -6.95 4.44
C TRP A 36 -4.90 -7.43 4.35
N TYR A 37 -5.25 -8.06 3.23
CA TYR A 37 -6.53 -8.73 3.04
C TYR A 37 -6.35 -10.24 3.22
N GLY A 38 -6.75 -10.72 4.41
CA GLY A 38 -6.47 -12.09 4.86
C GLY A 38 -7.02 -13.17 3.93
N ALA A 39 -8.21 -12.98 3.36
CA ALA A 39 -8.84 -13.97 2.49
C ALA A 39 -8.02 -14.27 1.23
N TRP A 40 -7.27 -13.29 0.71
CA TRP A 40 -6.42 -13.46 -0.47
C TRP A 40 -4.94 -13.57 -0.12
N ARG A 41 -4.60 -13.45 1.17
CA ARG A 41 -3.22 -13.46 1.66
C ARG A 41 -2.33 -12.48 0.90
N GLN A 42 -2.82 -11.25 0.68
CA GLN A 42 -2.06 -10.21 0.00
C GLN A 42 -2.38 -8.82 0.59
N TYR A 43 -1.47 -7.86 0.40
CA TYR A 43 -1.79 -6.45 0.59
C TYR A 43 -2.66 -5.95 -0.56
N VAL A 44 -3.69 -5.18 -0.25
CA VAL A 44 -4.61 -4.60 -1.23
C VAL A 44 -4.77 -3.11 -0.98
N MET A 45 -5.08 -2.37 -2.03
CA MET A 45 -5.51 -0.99 -1.95
C MET A 45 -7.03 -0.92 -1.81
N GLU A 46 -7.52 -0.35 -0.72
CA GLU A 46 -8.92 0.06 -0.55
C GLU A 46 -9.03 1.56 -0.82
N THR A 47 -9.72 1.91 -1.90
CA THR A 47 -9.89 3.30 -2.33
C THR A 47 -11.06 3.95 -1.60
N ARG A 48 -10.97 5.28 -1.42
CA ARG A 48 -12.17 6.06 -1.10
C ARG A 48 -13.08 6.14 -2.32
N ALA A 49 -14.39 6.22 -2.06
CA ALA A 49 -15.39 6.41 -3.11
C ALA A 49 -15.13 7.72 -3.88
N GLY A 50 -15.30 7.68 -5.20
CA GLY A 50 -15.16 8.85 -6.07
C GLY A 50 -13.72 9.22 -6.47
N ILE A 51 -12.70 8.49 -6.00
CA ILE A 51 -11.32 8.71 -6.43
C ILE A 51 -11.07 8.03 -7.78
N VAL A 52 -10.56 8.81 -8.74
CA VAL A 52 -10.13 8.33 -10.05
C VAL A 52 -8.62 8.15 -10.05
N TRP A 53 -8.17 7.00 -10.53
CA TRP A 53 -6.74 6.64 -10.55
C TRP A 53 -6.24 6.60 -11.99
N ASN A 54 -5.13 7.29 -12.26
CA ASN A 54 -4.44 7.18 -13.54
C ASN A 54 -3.43 6.00 -13.52
N ASN A 55 -2.90 5.67 -14.70
CA ASN A 55 -1.97 4.54 -14.84
C ASN A 55 -0.69 4.70 -14.01
N GLY A 56 -0.18 5.93 -13.86
CA GLY A 56 1.03 6.21 -13.07
C GLY A 56 0.81 5.89 -11.58
N CYS A 57 -0.24 6.44 -10.98
CA CYS A 57 -0.56 6.20 -9.58
C CYS A 57 -0.89 4.72 -9.31
N LEU A 58 -1.57 4.04 -10.24
CA LEU A 58 -1.83 2.60 -10.11
C LEU A 58 -0.54 1.77 -10.13
N ARG A 59 0.44 2.15 -10.95
CA ARG A 59 1.75 1.52 -10.99
C ARG A 59 2.50 1.70 -9.67
N ASP A 60 2.55 2.94 -9.17
CA ASP A 60 3.21 3.25 -7.89
C ASP A 60 2.60 2.45 -6.72
N VAL A 61 1.27 2.35 -6.67
CA VAL A 61 0.55 1.53 -5.68
C VAL A 61 0.91 0.06 -5.82
N THR A 62 0.97 -0.46 -7.05
CA THR A 62 1.32 -1.86 -7.32
C THR A 62 2.74 -2.17 -6.84
N GLU A 63 3.72 -1.35 -7.23
CA GLU A 63 5.12 -1.51 -6.83
C GLU A 63 5.29 -1.44 -5.31
N PHE A 64 4.55 -0.55 -4.65
CA PHE A 64 4.55 -0.45 -3.19
C PHE A 64 3.99 -1.71 -2.53
N ILE A 65 2.85 -2.21 -3.00
CA ILE A 65 2.24 -3.47 -2.53
C ILE A 65 3.19 -4.64 -2.71
N GLU A 66 3.84 -4.77 -3.87
CA GLU A 66 4.82 -5.84 -4.11
C GLU A 66 6.01 -5.76 -3.15
N GLY A 67 6.47 -4.56 -2.81
CA GLY A 67 7.47 -4.34 -1.77
C GLY A 67 7.05 -4.92 -0.43
N LEU A 68 5.85 -4.57 0.05
CA LEU A 68 5.30 -5.09 1.30
C LEU A 68 5.14 -6.62 1.28
N MET A 69 4.78 -7.20 0.13
CA MET A 69 4.69 -8.65 -0.05
C MET A 69 6.06 -9.32 0.10
N ARG A 70 7.11 -8.78 -0.55
CA ARG A 70 8.49 -9.29 -0.43
C ARG A 70 8.99 -9.22 1.01
N GLU A 71 8.78 -8.08 1.67
CA GLU A 71 9.19 -7.90 3.06
C GLU A 71 8.48 -8.88 4.00
N ARG A 72 7.17 -9.07 3.82
CA ARG A 72 6.41 -10.03 4.64
C ARG A 72 6.90 -11.46 4.44
N ARG A 73 7.20 -11.87 3.20
CA ARG A 73 7.75 -13.19 2.90
C ARG A 73 9.10 -13.40 3.59
N ALA A 74 9.98 -12.38 3.53
CA ALA A 74 11.27 -12.41 4.20
C ALA A 74 11.13 -12.54 5.73
N ARG A 75 10.18 -11.83 6.34
CA ARG A 75 9.89 -11.93 7.80
C ARG A 75 9.27 -13.27 8.22
N SER A 76 8.55 -13.94 7.31
CA SER A 76 7.82 -15.17 7.64
C SER A 76 8.66 -16.44 7.48
N GLY A 77 9.94 -16.33 7.08
CA GLY A 77 10.80 -17.49 6.84
C GLY A 77 10.44 -18.31 5.59
N GLU A 78 9.47 -17.86 4.79
CA GLU A 78 9.05 -18.48 3.51
C GLU A 78 10.01 -18.09 2.35
N ALA A 79 11.25 -17.73 2.67
CA ALA A 79 12.33 -17.61 1.69
C ALA A 79 12.91 -19.00 1.43
N SER A 80 12.17 -19.81 0.70
CA SER A 80 12.62 -21.05 0.05
C SER A 80 11.89 -21.16 -1.28
#